data_AF-A0A0R0MEV4-F1
#
_entry.id   AF-A0A0R0MEV4-F1
#
_cell.length_a   1.000
_cell.length_b   1.000
_cell.length_c   1.000
_cell.angle_alpha   90.00
_cell.angle_beta   90.00
_cell.angle_gamma   90.00
#
_symmetry.space_group_name_H-M   'P 1'
#
loop_
_entity.id
_entity.type
_entity.pdbx_description
1 polymer ?
#
loop_
_entity_poly.entity_id
_entity_poly.type
_entity_poly.pdbx_seq_one_letter_code
_entity_poly.pdbx_strand_id
1 'polypeptide(L)'
;MTQKDLFLIWTKEADAALKVNDSGVAVDLWKCVGSHRLIAIVDVPTTDALDQILFDLPIMRKVGQHVHVDVTSLKVYEDFTTYVTSQL
;
A
#
# COMPACT_ATOMS: atom_id res chain seq x y z
N MET A 1 14.44 7.62 20.09
CA MET A 1 13.65 6.42 19.75
C MET A 1 14.60 5.24 19.74
N THR A 2 14.28 4.17 20.47
CA THR A 2 15.13 2.98 20.54
C THR A 2 14.80 2.00 19.41
N GLN A 3 15.68 1.02 19.17
CA GLN A 3 15.40 -0.05 18.20
C GLN A 3 14.13 -0.85 18.55
N LYS A 4 13.88 -1.07 19.85
CA LYS A 4 12.66 -1.74 20.32
C LYS A 4 11.40 -0.92 20.02
N ASP A 5 11.46 0.40 20.14
CA ASP A 5 10.33 1.28 19.82
C ASP A 5 9.98 1.22 18.32
N LEU A 6 10.99 1.14 17.45
CA LEU A 6 10.81 0.98 16.01
C LEU A 6 10.15 -0.36 15.67
N PHE A 7 10.62 -1.46 16.25
CA PHE A 7 10.00 -2.77 16.06
C PHE A 7 8.56 -2.81 16.56
N LEU A 8 8.25 -2.17 17.69
CA LEU A 8 6.88 -2.09 18.20
C LEU A 8 5.95 -1.31 17.26
N ILE A 9 6.44 -0.24 16.65
CA ILE A 9 5.69 0.51 15.62
C ILE A 9 5.47 -0.38 14.40
N TRP A 10 6.49 -1.11 13.95
CA TRP A 10 6.36 -2.03 12.81
C TRP A 10 5.40 -3.18 13.06
N THR A 11 5.36 -3.76 14.27
CA THR A 11 4.37 -4.80 14.58
C THR A 11 2.96 -4.26 14.45
N LYS A 12 2.70 -3.05 14.99
CA LYS A 12 1.38 -2.39 14.86
C LYS A 12 1.03 -2.06 13.42
N GLU A 13 2.02 -1.66 12.63
CA GLU A 13 1.85 -1.39 11.20
C GLU A 13 1.54 -2.68 10.43
N ALA A 14 2.25 -3.77 10.71
CA ALA A 14 2.02 -5.07 10.11
C ALA A 14 0.61 -5.58 10.44
N ASP A 15 0.16 -5.46 11.69
CA ASP A 15 -1.20 -5.84 12.09
C ASP A 15 -2.27 -5.01 11.36
N ALA A 16 -2.02 -3.72 11.12
CA ALA A 16 -2.92 -2.86 10.36
C ALA A 16 -2.95 -3.25 8.88
N ALA A 17 -1.77 -3.45 8.26
CA ALA A 17 -1.65 -3.82 6.86
C ALA A 17 -2.26 -5.20 6.56
N LEU A 18 -2.08 -6.18 7.46
CA LEU A 18 -2.71 -7.50 7.33
C LEU A 18 -4.24 -7.42 7.42
N LYS A 19 -4.80 -6.55 8.27
CA LYS A 19 -6.25 -6.34 8.33
C LYS A 19 -6.84 -5.74 7.05
N VAL A 20 -6.08 -4.88 6.35
CA VAL A 20 -6.48 -4.33 5.04
C VAL A 20 -6.44 -5.40 3.94
N ASN A 21 -5.55 -6.38 4.07
CA ASN A 21 -5.53 -7.56 3.20
C ASN A 21 -6.75 -8.45 3.45
N ASP A 22 -7.10 -8.70 4.71
CA ASP A 22 -8.28 -9.49 5.07
C ASP A 22 -9.61 -8.81 4.71
N SER A 23 -9.63 -7.47 4.57
CA SER A 23 -10.82 -6.74 4.11
C SER A 23 -11.05 -6.81 2.60
N GLY A 24 -10.17 -7.49 1.84
CA GLY A 24 -10.26 -7.63 0.38
C GLY A 24 -9.89 -6.36 -0.39
N VAL A 25 -9.37 -5.35 0.30
CA VAL A 25 -8.97 -4.06 -0.29
C VAL A 25 -7.53 -4.11 -0.79
N ALA A 26 -6.63 -4.82 -0.09
CA ALA A 26 -5.33 -5.16 -0.65
C ALA A 26 -5.45 -6.45 -1.45
N VAL A 27 -5.14 -6.36 -2.74
CA VAL A 27 -5.02 -7.49 -3.66
C VAL A 27 -3.73 -8.24 -3.37
N ASP A 28 -2.66 -7.51 -3.01
CA ASP A 28 -1.37 -8.11 -2.70
C ASP A 28 -0.49 -7.21 -1.83
N LEU A 29 0.35 -7.80 -0.97
CA LEU A 29 1.17 -7.07 0.02
C LEU A 29 2.57 -7.68 0.14
N TRP A 30 3.60 -6.87 -0.13
CA TRP A 30 4.99 -7.31 -0.18
C TRP A 30 5.92 -6.45 0.67
N LYS A 31 6.83 -7.09 1.38
CA LYS A 31 7.95 -6.43 2.06
C LYS A 31 9.19 -6.42 1.18
N CYS A 32 9.76 -5.24 0.91
CA CYS A 32 11.06 -5.16 0.25
C CYS A 32 12.17 -5.61 1.23
N VAL A 33 12.97 -6.59 0.84
CA VAL A 33 14.10 -7.08 1.65
C VAL A 33 15.24 -6.06 1.64
N GLY A 34 15.87 -5.83 2.81
CA GLY A 34 17.03 -4.94 2.93
C GLY A 34 16.73 -3.43 2.95
N SER A 35 15.47 -3.03 2.79
CA SER A 35 15.04 -1.63 2.88
C SER A 35 13.81 -1.48 3.77
N HIS A 36 13.54 -0.28 4.29
CA HIS A 36 12.28 0.00 4.99
C HIS A 36 11.19 0.43 3.99
N ARG A 37 10.88 -0.47 3.05
CA ARG A 37 9.83 -0.26 2.03
C ARG A 37 8.84 -1.41 2.01
N LEU A 38 7.58 -1.07 1.76
CA LEU A 38 6.46 -1.99 1.56
C LEU A 38 5.80 -1.64 0.22
N ILE A 39 5.35 -2.66 -0.51
CA ILE A 39 4.61 -2.51 -1.75
C ILE A 39 3.24 -3.14 -1.51
N ALA A 40 2.18 -2.36 -1.78
CA ALA A 40 0.81 -2.84 -1.71
C ALA A 40 0.15 -2.63 -3.07
N ILE A 41 -0.54 -3.66 -3.56
CA ILE A 41 -1.49 -3.55 -4.66
C ILE A 41 -2.86 -3.48 -4.00
N VAL A 42 -3.60 -2.40 -4.25
CA VAL A 42 -4.91 -2.15 -3.63
C VAL A 42 -5.94 -1.93 -4.71
N ASP A 43 -7.13 -2.51 -4.50
CA ASP A 43 -8.32 -2.24 -5.30
C ASP A 43 -9.25 -1.35 -4.47
N VAL A 44 -9.36 -0.10 -4.89
CA VAL A 44 -10.14 0.93 -4.19
C VAL A 44 -11.09 1.60 -5.17
N PRO A 45 -12.34 1.89 -4.75
CA PRO A 45 -13.35 2.43 -5.64
C PRO A 45 -13.07 3.88 -6.05
N THR A 46 -12.33 4.64 -5.23
CA THR A 46 -12.01 6.05 -5.45
C THR A 46 -10.61 6.39 -4.95
N THR A 47 -10.03 7.46 -5.48
CA THR A 47 -8.75 8.00 -4.99
C THR A 47 -8.83 8.47 -3.55
N ASP A 48 -9.98 9.02 -3.13
CA ASP A 48 -10.18 9.50 -1.76
C ASP A 48 -10.14 8.35 -0.74
N ALA A 49 -10.63 7.16 -1.13
CA ALA A 49 -10.54 5.97 -0.29
C ALA A 49 -9.08 5.53 -0.07
N LEU A 50 -8.22 5.70 -1.07
CA LEU A 50 -6.78 5.44 -0.95
C LEU A 50 -6.15 6.37 0.10
N ASP A 51 -6.42 7.67 0.00
CA ASP A 51 -5.88 8.66 0.93
C ASP A 51 -6.32 8.39 2.36
N GLN A 52 -7.61 8.03 2.56
CA GLN A 52 -8.12 7.67 3.88
C GLN A 52 -7.39 6.46 4.46
N ILE A 53 -7.18 5.40 3.68
CA ILE A 53 -6.44 4.21 4.11
C ILE A 53 -5.01 4.60 4.50
N LEU A 54 -4.33 5.40 3.67
CA LEU A 54 -2.96 5.84 3.93
C LEU A 54 -2.86 6.66 5.22
N PHE A 55 -3.78 7.61 5.45
CA PHE A 55 -3.79 8.43 6.67
C PHE A 55 -4.17 7.66 7.94
N ASP A 56 -4.90 6.55 7.80
CA ASP A 56 -5.25 5.69 8.92
C ASP A 56 -4.11 4.76 9.36
N LEU A 57 -3.06 4.62 8.55
CA LEU A 57 -1.89 3.83 8.89
C LEU A 57 -1.19 4.38 10.15
N PRO A 58 -0.90 3.53 11.16
CA PRO A 58 -0.21 3.93 12.39
C PRO A 58 1.10 4.68 12.15
N ILE A 59 1.86 4.31 11.12
CA ILE A 59 3.12 4.97 10.76
C ILE A 59 2.91 6.39 10.27
N MET A 60 1.86 6.63 9.47
CA MET A 60 1.52 7.97 9.00
C MET A 60 1.15 8.90 10.14
N ARG A 61 0.36 8.40 11.10
CA ARG A 61 -0.04 9.20 12.27
C ARG A 61 1.12 9.55 13.21
N LYS A 62 2.15 8.70 13.31
CA LYS A 62 3.27 8.90 14.24
C LYS A 62 4.46 9.63 13.64
N VAL A 63 4.79 9.33 12.39
CA VAL A 63 6.02 9.80 11.74
C VAL A 63 5.80 10.17 10.27
N GLY A 64 4.57 10.53 9.88
CA GLY A 64 4.19 10.77 8.47
C GLY A 64 5.11 11.70 7.69
N GLN A 65 5.72 12.70 8.33
CA GLN A 65 6.72 13.59 7.70
C GLN A 65 7.98 12.87 7.17
N HIS A 66 8.26 11.65 7.64
CA HIS A 66 9.37 10.80 7.20
C HIS A 66 8.91 9.62 6.33
N VAL A 67 7.61 9.53 6.03
CA VAL A 67 7.07 8.45 5.21
C VAL A 67 6.89 8.99 3.80
N HIS A 68 7.57 8.35 2.86
CA HIS A 68 7.39 8.62 1.44
C HIS A 68 6.48 7.57 0.83
N VAL A 69 5.45 8.00 0.12
CA VAL A 69 4.51 7.15 -0.58
C VAL A 69 4.55 7.50 -2.05
N ASP A 70 4.85 6.49 -2.88
CA ASP A 70 4.78 6.57 -4.33
C ASP A 70 3.52 5.81 -4.77
N VAL A 71 2.61 6.49 -5.46
CA VAL A 71 1.38 5.89 -5.98
C VAL A 71 1.46 5.78 -7.49
N THR A 72 1.15 4.61 -8.04
CA THR A 72 1.10 4.37 -9.48
C THR A 72 -0.19 3.63 -9.82
N SER A 73 -1.00 4.20 -10.71
CA SER A 73 -2.22 3.56 -11.19
C SER A 73 -1.89 2.33 -12.02
N LEU A 74 -2.51 1.21 -11.69
CA LEU A 74 -2.37 -0.04 -12.42
C LEU A 74 -3.60 -0.28 -13.30
N LYS A 75 -3.37 -0.87 -14.48
CA LYS A 75 -4.42 -1.33 -15.39
C LYS A 75 -4.22 -2.81 -15.64
N VAL A 76 -5.32 -3.57 -15.72
CA VAL A 76 -5.28 -4.98 -16.12
C VAL A 76 -4.69 -5.09 -17.52
N TYR A 77 -3.70 -5.96 -17.68
CA TYR A 77 -2.98 -6.09 -18.95
C TYR A 77 -3.90 -6.54 -20.10
N GLU A 78 -4.89 -7.38 -19.80
CA GLU A 78 -5.89 -7.88 -20.76
C GLU A 78 -6.65 -6.73 -21.46
N ASP A 79 -7.10 -5.73 -20.71
CA ASP A 79 -7.77 -4.54 -21.27
C ASP A 79 -6.86 -3.73 -22.20
N PHE A 80 -5.56 -3.67 -21.88
CA PHE A 80 -4.59 -3.01 -22.73
C PHE A 80 -4.38 -3.78 -24.05
N THR A 81 -4.25 -5.11 -23.98
CA THR A 81 -4.09 -5.95 -25.19
C THR A 81 -5.31 -5.85 -26.12
N THR A 82 -6.51 -5.80 -25.55
CA THR A 82 -7.77 -5.62 -26.30
C THR A 82 -7.78 -4.29 -27.03
N TYR A 83 -7.42 -3.20 -26.35
CA TYR A 83 -7.33 -1.87 -26.95
C TYR A 83 -6.30 -1.81 -28.09
N VAL A 84 -5.11 -2.38 -27.90
CA VAL A 84 -4.08 -2.38 -28.94
C VAL A 84 -4.54 -3.18 -30.16
N THR A 85 -5.19 -4.33 -29.94
CA THR A 85 -5.73 -5.16 -31.03
C THR A 85 -6.81 -4.45 -31.82
N SER A 86 -7.62 -3.59 -31.19
CA SER A 86 -8.66 -2.81 -31.89
C SER A 86 -8.11 -1.65 -32.74
N GLN A 87 -6.81 -1.35 -32.67
CA GLN A 87 -6.15 -0.34 -33.51
C GLN A 87 -5.54 -0.92 -34.80
N LEU A 88 -5.57 -2.24 -34.96
CA LEU A 88 -5.15 -2.97 -36.18
C LEU A 88 -6.33 -3.10 -37.14
#